data_AF-A0AA90SIB1-F1
#
_entry.id   AF-A0AA90SIB1-F1
#
_cell.length_a   1.000
_cell.length_b   1.000
_cell.length_c   1.000
_cell.angle_alpha   90.00
_cell.angle_beta   90.00
_cell.angle_gamma   90.00
#
_symmetry.space_group_name_H-M   'P 1'
#
loop_
_entity.id
_entity.type
_entity.pdbx_description
1 polymer ?
#
loop_
_entity_poly.entity_id
_entity_poly.type
_entity_poly.pdbx_seq_one_letter_code
_entity_poly.pdbx_strand_id
1 'polypeptide(L)'
;MDESYDYLEELEDFLGGTFHQDISSPEQALAEFINEANKECLLFTIKYCDEFLTSNRTKQEKENYIQTNAEIYFPAIGLTPIQWLNNVVEQIKEAVKSK
;
A
#
# COMPACT_ATOMS: atom_id res chain seq x y z
N MET A 1 1.05 4.02 -26.94
CA MET A 1 0.45 2.77 -26.46
C MET A 1 -0.41 3.17 -25.30
N ASP A 2 -1.71 2.89 -25.37
CA ASP A 2 -2.58 3.00 -24.21
C ASP A 2 -2.24 1.81 -23.33
N GLU A 3 -1.15 1.94 -22.57
CA GLU A 3 -0.85 1.03 -21.48
C GLU A 3 -2.00 1.22 -20.49
N SER A 4 -2.99 0.32 -20.59
CA SER A 4 -4.01 0.14 -19.57
C SER A 4 -3.29 -0.13 -18.26
N TYR A 5 -2.95 0.95 -17.56
CA TYR A 5 -2.24 0.96 -16.30
C TYR A 5 -3.14 0.25 -15.28
N ASP A 6 -2.84 -1.01 -14.95
CA ASP A 6 -3.62 -1.75 -13.98
C ASP A 6 -3.13 -1.41 -12.58
N TYR A 7 -3.81 -0.45 -11.95
CA TYR A 7 -3.54 -0.05 -10.57
C TYR A 7 -3.59 -1.22 -9.57
N LEU A 8 -4.22 -2.35 -9.93
CA LEU A 8 -4.24 -3.55 -9.10
C LEU A 8 -2.88 -4.26 -9.15
N GLU A 9 -2.29 -4.45 -10.32
CA GLU A 9 -0.98 -5.11 -10.45
C GLU A 9 0.09 -4.33 -9.67
N GLU A 10 0.12 -3.01 -9.84
CA GLU A 10 1.04 -2.12 -9.11
C GLU A 10 0.80 -2.13 -7.59
N LEU A 11 -0.48 -2.21 -7.16
CA LEU A 11 -0.81 -2.32 -5.74
C LEU A 11 -0.41 -3.68 -5.17
N GLU A 12 -0.60 -4.76 -5.92
CA GLU A 12 -0.17 -6.11 -5.54
C GLU A 12 1.34 -6.17 -5.38
N ASP A 13 2.09 -5.65 -6.35
CA ASP A 13 3.54 -5.57 -6.30
C ASP A 13 4.04 -4.76 -5.11
N PHE A 14 3.40 -3.63 -4.81
CA PHE A 14 3.73 -2.84 -3.62
C PHE A 14 3.43 -3.57 -2.32
N LEU A 15 2.24 -4.15 -2.19
CA LEU A 15 1.83 -4.83 -0.97
C LEU A 15 2.69 -6.08 -0.71
N GLY A 16 2.88 -6.91 -1.73
CA GLY A 16 3.64 -8.15 -1.64
C GLY A 16 5.15 -7.90 -1.57
N GLY A 17 5.65 -6.89 -2.29
CA GLY A 17 7.07 -6.53 -2.29
C GLY A 17 7.51 -5.81 -1.02
N THR A 18 6.64 -4.99 -0.40
CA THR A 18 6.99 -4.24 0.81
C THR A 18 6.64 -5.01 2.07
N PHE A 19 5.48 -5.66 2.11
CA PHE A 19 4.95 -6.31 3.32
C PHE A 19 4.96 -7.83 3.19
N HIS A 20 6.11 -8.39 2.80
CA HIS A 20 6.34 -9.82 2.70
C HIS A 20 6.65 -10.47 4.06
N GLN A 21 6.61 -11.81 4.12
CA GLN A 21 6.84 -12.59 5.35
C GLN A 21 8.18 -12.32 6.07
N ASP A 22 9.21 -11.85 5.36
CA ASP A 22 10.55 -11.59 5.92
C ASP A 22 10.70 -10.20 6.58
N ILE A 23 9.62 -9.41 6.69
CA ILE A 23 9.66 -8.11 7.37
C ILE A 23 9.78 -8.27 8.89
N SER A 24 10.45 -7.31 9.54
CA SER A 24 10.49 -7.25 11.01
C SER A 24 9.20 -6.69 11.61
N SER A 25 8.62 -5.67 10.97
CA SER A 25 7.30 -5.10 11.29
C SER A 25 6.76 -4.30 10.10
N PRO A 26 5.43 -4.12 9.96
CA PRO A 26 4.84 -3.28 8.92
C PRO A 26 5.36 -1.84 8.95
N GLU A 27 5.57 -1.27 10.13
CA GLU A 27 6.07 0.09 10.30
C GLU A 27 7.50 0.22 9.79
N GLN A 28 8.38 -0.75 10.11
CA GLN A 28 9.76 -0.76 9.63
C GLN A 28 9.81 -0.96 8.11
N ALA A 29 9.03 -1.90 7.58
CA ALA A 29 8.98 -2.16 6.15
C ALA A 29 8.54 -0.94 5.35
N LEU A 30 7.52 -0.21 5.83
CA LEU A 30 7.10 1.05 5.22
C LEU A 30 8.20 2.11 5.28
N ALA A 31 8.91 2.24 6.41
CA ALA A 31 10.00 3.20 6.55
C ALA A 31 11.16 2.89 5.59
N GLU A 32 11.51 1.62 5.42
CA GLU A 32 12.53 1.16 4.46
C GLU A 32 12.11 1.49 3.02
N PHE A 33 10.90 1.13 2.62
CA PHE A 33 10.33 1.49 1.31
C PHE A 33 10.37 3.00 1.07
N ILE A 34 9.90 3.79 2.04
CA ILE A 34 9.91 5.27 1.96
C ILE A 34 11.34 5.80 1.83
N ASN A 35 12.32 5.20 2.49
CA ASN A 35 13.70 5.66 2.42
C ASN A 35 14.36 5.32 1.08
N GLU A 36 14.12 4.12 0.55
CA GLU A 36 14.78 3.58 -0.64
C GLU A 36 14.17 4.05 -1.96
N ALA A 37 12.84 4.16 -2.03
CA ALA A 37 12.14 4.58 -3.25
C ALA A 37 12.57 5.99 -3.66
N ASN A 38 12.41 6.38 -4.93
CA ASN A 38 12.52 7.79 -5.32
C ASN A 38 11.17 8.51 -5.16
N LYS A 39 11.16 9.85 -5.28
CA LYS A 39 9.93 10.64 -5.12
C LYS A 39 8.83 10.27 -6.12
N GLU A 40 9.21 9.93 -7.34
CA GLU A 40 8.28 9.53 -8.41
C GLU A 40 7.58 8.20 -8.06
N CYS A 41 8.34 7.19 -7.62
CA CYS A 41 7.82 5.91 -7.15
C CYS A 41 6.82 6.10 -5.99
N LEU A 42 7.13 6.96 -5.02
CA LEU A 42 6.19 7.27 -3.93
C LEU A 42 4.90 7.94 -4.44
N LEU A 43 4.99 8.83 -5.42
CA LEU A 43 3.81 9.48 -6.02
C LEU A 43 2.94 8.50 -6.80
N PHE A 44 3.55 7.58 -7.55
CA PHE A 44 2.82 6.47 -8.19
C PHE A 44 2.16 5.58 -7.15
N THR A 45 2.88 5.30 -6.04
CA THR A 45 2.34 4.51 -4.93
C THR A 45 1.10 5.09 -4.31
N ILE A 46 1.13 6.40 -4.04
CA ILE A 46 -0.04 7.12 -3.56
C ILE A 46 -1.19 7.00 -4.58
N LYS A 47 -0.90 7.19 -5.88
CA LYS A 47 -1.92 7.18 -6.93
C LYS A 47 -2.69 5.85 -6.99
N TYR A 48 -2.01 4.71 -7.10
CA TYR A 48 -2.73 3.43 -7.22
C TYR A 48 -3.42 3.02 -5.92
N CYS A 49 -2.86 3.38 -4.75
CA CYS A 49 -3.54 3.16 -3.47
C CYS A 49 -4.84 3.97 -3.38
N ASP A 50 -4.79 5.26 -3.74
CA ASP A 50 -5.96 6.14 -3.73
C ASP A 50 -7.01 5.67 -4.77
N GLU A 51 -6.60 5.26 -5.97
CA GLU A 51 -7.50 4.68 -6.99
C GLU A 51 -8.19 3.41 -6.48
N PHE A 52 -7.44 2.50 -5.85
CA PHE A 52 -8.00 1.29 -5.27
C PHE A 52 -8.99 1.60 -4.14
N LEU A 53 -8.62 2.47 -3.20
CA LEU A 53 -9.44 2.84 -2.03
C LEU A 53 -10.75 3.52 -2.46
N THR A 54 -10.70 4.36 -3.50
CA THR A 54 -11.85 5.12 -4.03
C THR A 54 -12.63 4.37 -5.12
N SER A 55 -12.15 3.20 -5.57
CA SER A 55 -12.83 2.38 -6.57
C SER A 55 -14.26 1.96 -6.16
N ASN A 56 -15.08 1.57 -7.13
CA ASN A 56 -16.45 1.08 -6.91
C ASN A 56 -16.52 -0.31 -6.25
N ARG A 57 -15.37 -0.92 -5.90
CA ARG A 57 -15.32 -2.20 -5.17
C ARG A 57 -15.97 -2.06 -3.80
N THR A 58 -16.65 -3.12 -3.39
CA THR A 58 -17.24 -3.21 -2.06
C THR A 58 -16.17 -3.16 -0.98
N LYS A 59 -16.58 -2.79 0.23
CA LYS A 59 -15.69 -2.80 1.40
C LYS A 59 -15.04 -4.18 1.60
N GLN A 60 -15.81 -5.26 1.47
CA GLN A 60 -15.32 -6.61 1.66
C GLN A 60 -14.30 -7.03 0.59
N GLU A 61 -14.54 -6.69 -0.67
CA GLU A 61 -13.57 -6.96 -1.75
C GLU A 61 -12.25 -6.23 -1.50
N LYS A 62 -12.32 -4.96 -1.06
CA LYS A 62 -11.13 -4.18 -0.73
C LYS A 62 -10.36 -4.78 0.45
N GLU A 63 -11.06 -5.11 1.54
CA GLU A 63 -10.42 -5.73 2.72
C GLU A 63 -9.78 -7.07 2.37
N ASN A 64 -10.48 -7.92 1.61
CA ASN A 64 -9.96 -9.23 1.20
C ASN A 64 -8.75 -9.10 0.28
N TYR A 65 -8.77 -8.15 -0.67
CA TYR A 65 -7.66 -7.93 -1.59
C TYR A 65 -6.40 -7.50 -0.84
N ILE A 66 -6.50 -6.52 0.07
CA ILE A 66 -5.34 -6.08 0.87
C ILE A 66 -4.82 -7.24 1.73
N GLN A 67 -5.72 -8.00 2.37
CA GLN A 67 -5.34 -9.13 3.22
C GLN A 67 -4.70 -10.28 2.45
N THR A 68 -5.06 -10.46 1.18
CA THR A 68 -4.49 -11.53 0.33
C THR A 68 -3.10 -11.15 -0.19
N ASN A 69 -2.84 -9.86 -0.38
CA ASN A 69 -1.62 -9.38 -1.03
C ASN A 69 -0.57 -8.79 -0.06
N ALA A 70 -0.89 -8.69 1.23
CA ALA A 70 0.07 -8.28 2.26
C ALA A 70 0.18 -9.39 3.32
N GLU A 71 1.40 -9.82 3.64
CA GLU A 71 1.68 -10.83 4.67
C GLU A 71 1.64 -10.20 6.07
N ILE A 72 0.50 -9.60 6.40
CA ILE A 72 0.25 -8.84 7.62
C ILE A 72 -0.83 -9.49 8.45
N TYR A 73 -0.54 -9.74 9.73
CA TYR A 73 -1.54 -10.20 10.69
C TYR A 73 -2.32 -9.02 11.30
N PHE A 74 -3.32 -8.52 10.55
CA PHE A 74 -4.17 -7.39 10.95
C PHE A 74 -4.78 -7.46 12.36
N PRO A 75 -5.19 -8.64 12.90
CA PRO A 75 -5.68 -8.73 14.27
C PRO A 75 -4.69 -8.25 15.34
N ALA A 76 -3.37 -8.38 15.10
CA ALA A 76 -2.35 -7.87 16.03
C ALA A 76 -2.18 -6.34 15.95
N ILE A 77 -2.48 -5.74 14.80
CA ILE A 77 -2.38 -4.29 14.58
C ILE A 77 -3.63 -3.57 15.08
N GLY A 78 -4.76 -4.27 15.19
CA GLY A 78 -6.03 -3.69 15.66
C GLY A 78 -6.69 -2.74 14.65
N LEU A 79 -6.29 -2.83 13.37
CA LEU A 79 -6.85 -2.07 12.26
C LEU A 79 -7.46 -3.02 11.24
N THR A 80 -8.55 -2.61 10.57
CA THR A 80 -8.96 -3.33 9.37
C THR A 80 -7.99 -3.05 8.22
N PRO A 81 -7.90 -3.94 7.20
CA PRO A 81 -6.96 -3.74 6.10
C PRO A 81 -7.10 -2.39 5.40
N ILE A 82 -8.34 -1.91 5.20
CA ILE A 82 -8.60 -0.58 4.62
C ILE A 82 -8.08 0.53 5.54
N GLN A 83 -8.34 0.46 6.85
CA GLN A 83 -7.87 1.48 7.79
C GLN A 83 -6.34 1.55 7.80
N TRP A 84 -5.70 0.40 7.80
CA TRP A 84 -4.25 0.30 7.71
C TRP A 84 -3.71 0.89 6.40
N LEU A 85 -4.29 0.54 5.24
CA LEU A 85 -3.82 1.08 3.96
C LEU A 85 -4.00 2.60 3.87
N ASN A 86 -5.10 3.16 4.41
CA ASN A 86 -5.25 4.61 4.52
C ASN A 86 -4.10 5.24 5.34
N ASN A 87 -3.75 4.64 6.49
CA ASN A 87 -2.65 5.14 7.31
C ASN A 87 -1.29 5.04 6.59
N VAL A 88 -1.06 3.97 5.81
CA VAL A 88 0.14 3.82 4.97
C VAL A 88 0.22 4.95 3.95
N VAL A 89 -0.86 5.20 3.22
CA VAL A 89 -0.92 6.26 2.19
C VAL A 89 -0.64 7.64 2.79
N GLU A 90 -1.22 7.96 3.95
CA GLU A 90 -0.97 9.24 4.61
C GLU A 90 0.50 9.39 5.04
N GLN A 91 1.14 8.33 5.53
CA GLN A 91 2.57 8.35 5.86
C GLN A 91 3.45 8.59 4.62
N ILE A 92 3.12 7.96 3.49
CA ILE A 92 3.83 8.19 2.23
C ILE A 92 3.62 9.64 1.75
N LYS A 93 2.39 10.16 1.82
CA LYS A 93 2.06 11.56 1.48
C LYS A 93 2.88 12.55 2.31
N GLU A 94 3.02 12.32 3.61
CA GLU A 94 3.88 13.17 4.46
C GLU A 94 5.35 13.05 4.08
N ALA A 95 5.86 11.84 3.86
CA ALA A 95 7.25 11.63 3.50
C ALA A 95 7.64 12.32 2.18
N VAL A 96 6.75 12.30 1.18
CA VAL A 96 6.95 12.93 -0.13
C VAL A 96 7.15 14.46 -0.02
N LYS A 97 6.55 15.12 0.98
CA LYS A 97 6.71 16.57 1.19
C LYS A 97 8.14 16.94 1.60
N SER A 98 8.83 16.03 2.26
CA SER A 98 10.18 16.22 2.78
C SER A 98 11.27 15.62 1.89
N LYS A 99 10.89 15.12 0.71
CA LYS A 99 11.77 14.39 -0.22
C LYS A 99 12.16 15.20 -1.46
#